data_AF-A0A8I6YD85-F1
#
_entry.id   AF-A0A8I6YD85-F1
#
_cell.length_a   1.000
_cell.length_b   1.000
_cell.length_c   1.000
_cell.angle_alpha   90.00
_cell.angle_beta   90.00
_cell.angle_gamma   90.00
#
_symmetry.space_group_name_H-M   'P 1'
#
loop_
_entity.id
_entity.type
_entity.pdbx_description
1 polymer ?
#
loop_
_entity_poly.entity_id
_entity_poly.type
_entity_poly.pdbx_seq_one_letter_code
_entity_poly.pdbx_strand_id
1 'polypeptide(L)'
;MSLPCSDQSIMPKKMKGASLPRGVEAVRCWCGYLCKVKEVEDFSDWLGMKFFMCANYESDRPESISAYIRPPSPPPLCMYYRWIDTKMPDWAVTEIHERGRRAWASWDLEEHGKKAEAEEKAA
;
A
#
# COMPACT_ATOMS: atom_id res chain seq x y z
N MET A 1 21.66 -10.55 -15.99
CA MET A 1 20.87 -10.85 -14.79
C MET A 1 19.64 -9.96 -14.83
N SER A 2 18.52 -10.49 -15.27
CA SER A 2 17.26 -9.76 -15.31
C SER A 2 16.84 -9.51 -13.86
N LEU A 3 16.80 -8.25 -13.43
CA LEU A 3 16.20 -7.87 -12.15
C LEU A 3 14.80 -8.52 -12.12
N PRO A 4 14.49 -9.37 -11.11
CA PRO A 4 13.20 -10.04 -11.06
C PRO A 4 12.13 -8.96 -11.16
N CYS A 5 11.20 -9.14 -12.12
CA CYS A 5 10.04 -8.27 -12.25
C CYS A 5 9.43 -8.11 -10.87
N SER A 6 9.22 -6.87 -10.46
CA SER A 6 8.52 -6.53 -9.24
C SER A 6 7.20 -7.29 -9.22
N ASP A 7 7.00 -8.15 -8.20
CA ASP A 7 5.87 -9.07 -8.12
C ASP A 7 4.54 -8.32 -7.94
N GLN A 8 3.91 -7.97 -9.06
CA GLN A 8 2.70 -7.15 -9.10
C GLN A 8 1.55 -7.68 -8.24
N SER A 9 1.57 -8.96 -7.86
CA SER A 9 0.55 -9.56 -6.99
C SER A 9 0.55 -8.97 -5.56
N ILE A 10 1.67 -8.36 -5.14
CA ILE A 10 1.88 -7.81 -3.80
C ILE A 10 1.79 -6.28 -3.80
N MET A 11 1.47 -5.65 -4.93
CA MET A 11 1.49 -4.19 -4.99
C MET A 11 0.36 -3.56 -4.14
N PRO A 12 0.69 -2.68 -3.18
CA PRO A 12 -0.30 -1.92 -2.41
C PRO A 12 -1.16 -1.05 -3.34
N LYS A 13 -2.45 -0.88 -3.01
CA LYS A 13 -3.36 -0.08 -3.84
C LYS A 13 -3.45 1.37 -3.37
N LYS A 14 -3.43 1.59 -2.06
CA LYS A 14 -3.46 2.93 -1.45
C LYS A 14 -2.07 3.31 -0.98
N MET A 15 -1.60 4.42 -1.53
CA MET A 15 -0.24 4.89 -1.30
C MET A 15 -0.10 6.42 -1.36
N LYS A 16 0.70 6.86 -0.39
CA LYS A 16 1.42 8.12 -0.22
C LYS A 16 2.37 8.59 -1.29
N GLY A 17 2.44 9.87 -1.61
CA GLY A 17 3.76 10.46 -1.88
C GLY A 17 4.58 10.53 -0.58
N ALA A 18 5.84 10.11 -0.60
CA ALA A 18 6.70 10.12 0.58
C ALA A 18 8.11 10.65 0.27
N SER A 19 8.82 11.07 1.31
CA SER A 19 10.22 11.47 1.20
C SER A 19 11.15 10.28 1.29
N LEU A 20 12.26 10.37 0.56
CA LEU A 20 13.35 9.40 0.60
C LEU A 20 13.93 9.30 2.02
N PRO A 21 14.08 8.09 2.58
CA PRO A 21 14.71 7.92 3.87
C PRO A 21 16.20 8.31 3.82
N ARG A 22 16.72 8.75 4.97
CA ARG A 22 18.11 9.19 5.09
C ARG A 22 19.07 8.03 4.78
N GLY A 23 20.08 8.29 3.95
CA GLY A 23 21.10 7.30 3.59
C GLY A 23 20.69 6.34 2.47
N VAL A 24 19.51 6.49 1.87
CA VAL A 24 19.10 5.73 0.68
C VAL A 24 19.25 6.63 -0.54
N GLU A 25 19.93 6.13 -1.58
CA GLU A 25 20.03 6.84 -2.86
C GLU A 25 18.80 6.60 -3.74
N ALA A 26 18.35 7.64 -4.44
CA ALA A 26 17.24 7.52 -5.37
C ALA A 26 17.65 6.66 -6.57
N VAL A 27 16.88 5.59 -6.82
CA VAL A 27 17.15 4.68 -7.93
C VAL A 27 16.48 5.15 -9.22
N ARG A 28 17.11 4.87 -10.36
CA ARG A 28 16.51 5.07 -11.68
C ARG A 28 15.75 3.80 -12.09
N CYS A 29 14.57 3.99 -12.67
CA CYS A 29 13.79 2.92 -13.27
C CYS A 29 14.36 2.53 -14.65
N TRP A 30 13.76 1.53 -15.31
CA TRP A 30 14.11 1.14 -16.68
C TRP A 30 13.90 2.25 -17.72
N CYS A 31 13.10 3.28 -17.43
CA CYS A 31 12.94 4.45 -18.29
C CYS A 31 14.10 5.47 -18.14
N GLY A 32 15.05 5.24 -17.24
CA GLY A 32 16.17 6.16 -16.98
C GLY A 32 15.81 7.36 -16.09
N TYR A 33 14.54 7.59 -15.76
CA TYR A 33 14.10 8.61 -14.82
C TYR A 33 14.24 8.17 -13.36
N LEU A 34 14.41 9.14 -12.46
CA LEU A 34 14.40 8.92 -11.01
C LEU A 34 13.03 8.43 -10.57
N CYS A 35 13.02 7.40 -9.71
CA CYS A 35 11.79 6.86 -9.15
C CYS A 35 11.20 7.81 -8.10
N LYS A 36 9.86 7.87 -8.05
CA LYS A 36 9.13 8.45 -6.94
C LYS A 36 9.23 7.53 -5.73
N VAL A 37 9.21 8.09 -4.54
CA VAL A 37 9.08 7.33 -3.29
C VAL A 37 7.62 7.35 -2.87
N LYS A 38 7.07 6.15 -2.64
CA LYS A 38 5.70 5.95 -2.19
C LYS A 38 5.71 5.27 -0.83
N GLU A 39 4.71 5.57 -0.02
CA GLU A 39 4.49 4.96 1.31
C GLU A 39 3.11 4.30 1.32
N VAL A 40 3.01 3.10 1.86
CA VAL A 40 1.74 2.37 1.92
C VAL A 40 0.82 2.96 2.98
N GLU A 41 -0.42 3.24 2.58
CA GLU A 41 -1.49 3.68 3.49
C GLU A 41 -2.52 2.58 3.76
N ASP A 42 -2.52 1.50 2.97
CA ASP A 42 -3.39 0.37 3.21
C ASP A 42 -3.05 -0.32 4.54
N PHE A 43 -4.06 -0.46 5.40
CA PHE A 43 -3.97 -1.19 6.65
C PHE A 43 -3.81 -2.69 6.37
N SER A 44 -2.55 -3.11 6.25
CA SER A 44 -2.08 -4.42 5.79
C SER A 44 -0.70 -4.70 6.39
N ASP A 45 -0.12 -5.85 6.09
CA ASP A 45 1.23 -6.24 6.51
C ASP A 45 2.36 -5.36 5.93
N TRP A 46 2.00 -4.34 5.16
CA TRP A 46 2.92 -3.38 4.52
C TRP A 46 2.69 -1.95 4.99
N LEU A 47 1.82 -1.71 5.97
CA LEU A 47 1.45 -0.37 6.43
C LEU A 47 2.71 0.44 6.77
N GLY A 48 2.81 1.64 6.22
CA GLY A 48 3.93 2.54 6.46
C GLY A 48 5.25 2.15 5.79
N MET A 49 5.30 1.02 5.06
CA MET A 49 6.49 0.66 4.29
C MET A 49 6.64 1.54 3.06
N LYS A 50 7.90 1.86 2.74
CA LYS A 50 8.26 2.70 1.60
C LYS A 50 8.84 1.89 0.46
N PHE A 51 8.56 2.35 -0.75
CA PHE A 51 9.07 1.74 -1.96
C PHE A 51 9.29 2.79 -3.05
N PHE A 52 10.21 2.47 -3.96
CA PHE A 52 10.38 3.19 -5.20
C PHE A 52 9.33 2.78 -6.21
N MET A 53 8.77 3.73 -6.93
CA MET A 53 7.83 3.52 -8.02
C MET A 53 8.22 4.41 -9.20
N CYS A 54 8.10 3.90 -10.42
CA CYS A 54 8.35 4.73 -11.61
C CYS A 54 7.40 5.94 -11.67
N ALA A 55 7.87 7.08 -12.17
CA ALA A 55 7.03 8.25 -12.38
C ALA A 55 5.98 8.04 -13.48
N ASN A 56 6.27 7.15 -14.45
CA ASN A 56 5.39 6.73 -15.54
C ASN A 56 4.75 5.35 -15.24
N TYR A 57 4.28 5.17 -13.99
CA TYR A 57 3.60 3.96 -13.56
C TYR A 57 2.12 3.99 -14.00
N GLU A 58 1.57 2.83 -14.35
CA GLU A 58 0.24 2.62 -14.97
C GLU A 58 -0.93 3.35 -14.27
N SER A 59 -0.84 3.57 -12.96
CA SER A 59 -1.90 4.16 -12.15
C SER A 59 -1.84 5.70 -12.01
N ASP A 60 -0.79 6.37 -12.48
CA ASP A 60 -0.60 7.83 -12.39
C ASP A 60 -0.91 8.52 -13.75
N ARG A 61 -1.89 7.99 -14.50
CA ARG A 61 -2.29 8.57 -15.78
C ARG A 61 -2.86 9.97 -15.51
N PRO A 62 -2.38 11.04 -16.19
CA PRO A 62 -3.02 12.33 -16.06
C PRO A 62 -4.49 12.21 -16.45
N GLU A 63 -5.39 12.76 -15.62
CA GLU A 63 -6.80 12.91 -15.98
C GLU A 63 -6.87 13.56 -17.36
N SER A 64 -7.56 12.90 -18.29
CA SER A 64 -7.67 13.42 -19.65
C SER A 64 -8.38 14.77 -19.61
N ILE A 65 -7.66 15.83 -19.96
CA ILE A 65 -8.18 17.21 -20.01
C ILE A 65 -9.36 17.33 -21.01
N SER A 66 -9.50 16.38 -21.95
CA SER A 66 -10.61 16.31 -22.89
C SER A 66 -10.73 14.89 -23.46
N ALA A 67 -11.96 14.41 -23.67
CA ALA A 67 -12.27 13.14 -24.35
C ALA A 67 -11.76 13.09 -25.82
N TYR A 68 -11.42 14.24 -26.40
CA TYR A 68 -10.95 14.38 -27.78
C TYR A 68 -9.44 14.55 -27.90
N ILE A 69 -8.74 14.83 -26.80
CA ILE A 69 -7.28 14.79 -26.77
C ILE A 69 -6.90 13.35 -26.47
N ARG A 70 -6.74 12.53 -27.52
CA ARG A 70 -6.09 11.24 -27.39
C ARG A 70 -4.61 11.55 -27.08
N PRO A 71 -4.11 11.29 -25.86
CA PRO A 71 -2.70 11.53 -25.60
C PRO A 71 -1.89 10.66 -26.57
N PRO A 72 -0.71 11.12 -27.02
CA PRO A 72 0.20 10.26 -27.77
C PRO A 72 0.31 8.92 -27.04
N SER A 73 0.32 7.82 -27.79
CA SER A 73 0.39 6.45 -27.24
C SER A 73 1.34 6.46 -26.05
N PRO A 74 0.87 6.17 -24.82
CA PRO A 74 1.69 6.40 -23.64
C PRO A 74 2.99 5.63 -23.82
N PRO A 75 4.16 6.23 -23.50
CA PRO A 75 5.40 5.46 -23.47
C PRO A 75 5.16 4.19 -22.65
N PRO A 76 5.72 3.03 -23.04
CA PRO A 76 5.39 1.75 -22.42
C PRO A 76 5.41 1.91 -20.90
N LEU A 77 4.26 1.64 -20.27
CA LEU A 77 4.04 1.88 -18.85
C LEU A 77 5.10 1.10 -18.08
N CYS A 78 5.82 1.81 -17.21
CA CYS A 78 6.94 1.22 -16.50
C CYS A 78 6.44 0.66 -15.18
N MET A 79 6.37 -0.67 -15.12
CA MET A 79 5.91 -1.38 -13.92
C MET A 79 7.01 -1.54 -12.87
N TYR A 80 8.09 -0.76 -12.97
CA TYR A 80 9.18 -0.81 -12.01
C TYR A 80 8.71 -0.28 -10.66
N TYR A 81 8.77 -1.15 -9.66
CA TYR A 81 8.75 -0.75 -8.28
C TYR A 81 9.73 -1.59 -7.45
N ARG A 82 10.22 -1.05 -6.34
CA ARG A 82 11.17 -1.77 -5.47
C ARG A 82 11.02 -1.32 -4.04
N TRP A 83 10.87 -2.27 -3.12
CA TRP A 83 10.85 -1.98 -1.68
C TRP A 83 12.13 -1.30 -1.22
N ILE A 84 11.97 -0.25 -0.43
CA ILE A 84 13.06 0.44 0.28
C ILE A 84 13.19 -0.18 1.66
N ASP A 85 12.06 -0.30 2.36
CA ASP A 85 12.01 -0.89 3.68
C ASP A 85 11.94 -2.41 3.58
N THR A 86 12.71 -3.08 4.42
CA THR A 86 12.70 -4.55 4.57
C THR A 86 11.83 -5.01 5.73
N LYS A 87 11.42 -4.08 6.60
CA LYS A 87 10.57 -4.33 7.77
C LYS A 87 9.55 -3.20 7.90
N MET A 88 8.38 -3.52 8.43
CA MET A 88 7.42 -2.49 8.83
C MET A 88 8.02 -1.58 9.92
N PRO A 89 7.68 -0.29 9.92
CA PRO A 89 8.06 0.61 11.00
C PRO A 89 7.30 0.27 12.29
N ASP A 90 7.92 0.53 13.44
CA ASP A 90 7.37 0.13 14.76
C ASP A 90 6.00 0.74 15.06
N TRP A 91 5.75 1.97 14.58
CA TRP A 91 4.45 2.63 14.72
C TRP A 91 3.34 1.88 13.97
N ALA A 92 3.64 1.32 12.79
CA ALA A 92 2.66 0.58 12.00
C ALA A 92 2.34 -0.78 12.64
N VAL A 93 3.38 -1.46 13.16
CA VAL A 93 3.22 -2.69 13.93
C VAL A 93 2.30 -2.45 15.13
N THR A 94 2.60 -1.41 15.93
CA THR A 94 1.81 -1.08 17.12
C THR A 94 0.36 -0.70 16.77
N GLU A 95 0.14 0.10 15.73
CA GLU A 95 -1.20 0.45 15.26
C GLU A 95 -2.01 -0.78 14.84
N ILE A 96 -1.39 -1.70 14.09
CA ILE A 96 -2.03 -2.95 13.66
C ILE A 96 -2.46 -3.78 14.88
N HIS A 97 -1.56 -3.96 15.84
CA HIS A 97 -1.84 -4.70 17.06
C HIS A 97 -2.95 -4.08 17.91
N GLU A 98 -2.92 -2.75 18.12
CA GLU A 98 -3.93 -2.07 18.91
C GLU A 98 -5.32 -2.14 18.30
N ARG A 99 -5.41 -1.90 16.98
CA ARG A 99 -6.69 -1.98 16.28
C ARG A 99 -7.24 -3.40 16.28
N GLY A 100 -6.37 -4.40 16.10
CA GLY A 100 -6.72 -5.81 16.24
C GLY A 100 -7.28 -6.12 17.63
N ARG A 101 -6.63 -5.64 18.69
CA ARG A 101 -7.10 -5.82 20.08
C ARG A 101 -8.48 -5.21 20.31
N ARG A 102 -8.71 -3.99 19.81
CA ARG A 102 -10.02 -3.31 19.92
C ARG A 102 -11.12 -4.09 19.20
N ALA A 103 -10.85 -4.57 17.99
CA ALA A 103 -11.81 -5.36 17.21
C ALA A 103 -12.17 -6.69 17.88
N TRP A 104 -11.18 -7.38 18.44
CA TRP A 104 -11.42 -8.59 19.24
C TRP A 104 -12.27 -8.33 20.47
N ALA A 105 -11.94 -7.29 21.24
CA ALA A 105 -12.71 -6.94 22.44
C ALA A 105 -14.17 -6.58 22.11
N SER A 106 -14.43 -5.87 21.02
CA SER A 106 -15.81 -5.58 20.60
C SER A 106 -16.57 -6.84 20.20
N TRP A 107 -15.92 -7.74 19.47
CA TRP A 107 -16.55 -8.98 19.01
C TRP A 107 -16.88 -9.92 20.17
N ASP A 108 -15.96 -10.05 21.13
CA ASP A 108 -16.13 -10.84 22.36
C ASP A 108 -17.33 -10.34 23.18
N LEU A 109 -17.46 -9.03 23.38
CA LEU A 109 -18.61 -8.42 24.05
C LEU A 109 -19.94 -8.69 23.32
N GLU A 110 -19.95 -8.57 21.99
CA GLU A 110 -21.14 -8.86 21.19
C GLU A 110 -21.53 -10.34 21.26
N GLU A 111 -20.56 -11.26 21.24
CA GLU A 111 -20.81 -12.69 21.34
C GLU A 111 -21.35 -13.07 22.71
N HIS A 112 -20.75 -12.53 23.79
CA HIS A 112 -21.26 -12.69 25.14
C HIS A 112 -22.69 -12.14 25.29
N GLY A 113 -22.99 -10.98 24.71
CA GLY A 113 -24.33 -10.41 24.70
C GLY A 113 -25.35 -11.30 23.97
N LYS A 114 -25.00 -11.79 22.77
CA LYS A 114 -25.85 -12.71 22.00
C LYS A 114 -26.11 -14.02 22.74
N LYS A 115 -25.09 -14.56 23.42
CA LYS A 115 -25.22 -15.78 24.21
C LYS A 115 -26.16 -15.58 25.39
N ALA A 116 -26.01 -14.49 26.14
CA ALA A 116 -26.89 -14.15 27.26
C ALA A 116 -28.35 -13.97 26.80
N GLU A 117 -28.57 -13.28 25.67
CA GLU A 117 -29.91 -13.11 25.09
C GLU A 117 -30.52 -14.46 24.65
N ALA A 118 -29.72 -15.37 24.09
CA ALA A 118 -30.17 -16.70 23.71
C ALA A 118 -30.52 -17.57 24.93
N GLU A 119 -29.75 -17.46 26.03
CA GLU A 119 -30.04 -18.13 27.29
C GLU A 119 -31.32 -17.59 27.95
N GLU A 120 -31.53 -16.27 27.94
CA GLU A 120 -32.77 -15.65 28.44
C GLU A 120 -34.00 -16.10 27.62
N LYS A 121 -33.88 -16.14 26.29
CA LYS A 121 -34.97 -16.61 25.41
C LYS A 121 -35.26 -18.11 25.51
N ALA A 122 -34.35 -18.90 26.06
CA ALA A 122 -34.50 -20.34 26.24
C ALA A 122 -35.04 -20.74 27.62
N ALA A 123 -35.19 -19.77 28.55
CA ALA A 123 -35.74 -19.94 29.89
C ALA A 123 -37.25 -19.63 29.92
#